data_AF-A0A0A2TYW5-F1
#
_entry.id   AF-A0A0A2TYW5-F1
#
_cell.length_a   1.000
_cell.length_b   1.000
_cell.length_c   1.000
_cell.angle_alpha   90.00
_cell.angle_beta   90.00
_cell.angle_gamma   90.00
#
_symmetry.space_group_name_H-M   'P 1'
#
loop_
_entity.id
_entity.type
_entity.pdbx_description
1 polymer ?
#
loop_
_entity_poly.entity_id
_entity_poly.type
_entity_poly.pdbx_seq_one_letter_code
_entity_poly.pdbx_strand_id
1 'polypeptide(L)'
;MIGMNIHILRKKYKMSQEALAERLQVSRQTVAKWENEEAHPDIYKCKRLAEIFEVTLDQLSEKMTEAEVEQLGPKGKQFFGVVKVGERGQIVIPKHAREMYQIQAGDKLVVLGEDATKGIALLKSDGFLELADKIRSSELSEGDEFD
;
A
#
# COMPACT_ATOMS: atom_id res chain seq x y z
N MET A 1 -13.99 4.32 -17.20
CA MET A 1 -13.12 3.30 -16.56
C MET A 1 -12.94 3.54 -15.06
N ILE A 2 -12.43 4.70 -14.62
CA ILE A 2 -12.25 5.01 -13.18
C ILE A 2 -13.58 4.94 -12.38
N GLY A 3 -14.70 5.32 -12.99
CA GLY A 3 -16.02 5.33 -12.34
C GLY A 3 -16.45 3.98 -11.79
N MET A 4 -16.31 2.94 -12.60
CA MET A 4 -16.63 1.56 -12.21
C MET A 4 -15.74 1.09 -11.04
N ASN A 5 -14.45 1.42 -11.05
CA ASN A 5 -13.55 1.09 -9.95
C ASN A 5 -13.93 1.80 -8.64
N ILE A 6 -14.31 3.09 -8.70
CA ILE A 6 -14.80 3.83 -7.54
C ILE A 6 -16.03 3.10 -6.95
N HIS A 7 -16.95 2.65 -7.79
CA HIS A 7 -18.13 1.91 -7.34
C HIS A 7 -17.76 0.61 -6.63
N ILE A 8 -16.91 -0.22 -7.25
CA ILE A 8 -16.49 -1.52 -6.71
C ILE A 8 -15.74 -1.34 -5.39
N LEU A 9 -14.75 -0.43 -5.35
CA LEU A 9 -13.98 -0.14 -4.13
C LEU A 9 -14.90 0.41 -3.03
N ARG A 10 -15.81 1.33 -3.34
CA ARG A 10 -16.77 1.85 -2.35
C ARG A 10 -17.61 0.72 -1.73
N LYS A 11 -18.06 -0.23 -2.55
CA LYS A 11 -18.82 -1.41 -2.08
C LYS A 11 -17.98 -2.34 -1.22
N LYS A 12 -16.73 -2.62 -1.60
CA LYS A 12 -15.77 -3.41 -0.78
C LYS A 12 -15.60 -2.81 0.61
N TYR A 13 -15.44 -1.49 0.68
CA TYR A 13 -15.29 -0.76 1.94
C TYR A 13 -16.62 -0.47 2.65
N LYS A 14 -17.75 -1.02 2.18
CA LYS A 14 -19.11 -0.85 2.74
C LYS A 14 -19.53 0.61 2.93
N MET A 15 -19.07 1.50 2.04
CA MET A 15 -19.40 2.93 2.10
C MET A 15 -20.64 3.27 1.25
N SER A 16 -21.45 4.23 1.72
CA SER A 16 -22.46 4.87 0.89
C SER A 16 -21.82 5.94 -0.01
N GLN A 17 -22.52 6.36 -1.07
CA GLN A 17 -22.07 7.49 -1.90
C GLN A 17 -21.92 8.77 -1.07
N GLU A 18 -22.80 8.96 -0.07
CA GLU A 18 -22.74 10.09 0.86
C GLU A 18 -21.46 10.04 1.71
N ALA A 19 -21.17 8.89 2.33
CA ALA A 19 -20.00 8.72 3.17
C ALA A 19 -18.68 8.92 2.41
N LEU A 20 -18.63 8.50 1.14
CA LEU A 20 -17.47 8.76 0.28
C LEU A 20 -17.36 10.24 -0.09
N ALA A 21 -18.49 10.89 -0.38
CA ALA A 21 -18.54 12.30 -0.74
C ALA A 21 -18.06 13.20 0.42
N GLU A 22 -18.50 12.91 1.65
CA GLU A 22 -18.03 13.59 2.87
C GLU A 22 -16.51 13.50 3.02
N ARG A 23 -15.93 12.29 2.87
CA ARG A 23 -14.46 12.08 2.99
C ARG A 23 -13.66 12.81 1.90
N LEU A 24 -14.26 13.03 0.74
CA LEU A 24 -13.64 13.72 -0.40
C LEU A 24 -13.98 15.22 -0.43
N GLN A 25 -14.82 15.71 0.48
CA GLN A 25 -15.33 17.08 0.53
C GLN A 25 -15.94 17.48 -0.82
N VAL A 26 -16.83 16.64 -1.34
CA VAL A 26 -17.62 16.88 -2.55
C VAL A 26 -19.08 16.57 -2.28
N SER A 27 -19.96 16.93 -3.22
CA SER A 27 -21.37 16.54 -3.11
C SER A 27 -21.57 15.06 -3.42
N ARG A 28 -22.60 14.43 -2.84
CA ARG A 28 -23.03 13.07 -3.22
C ARG A 28 -23.27 12.94 -4.73
N GLN A 29 -23.83 13.98 -5.35
CA GLN A 29 -24.09 14.00 -6.79
C GLN A 29 -22.79 13.92 -7.60
N THR A 30 -21.70 14.54 -7.12
CA THR A 30 -20.37 14.46 -7.74
C THR A 30 -19.87 13.03 -7.77
N VAL A 31 -19.98 12.29 -6.65
CA VAL A 31 -19.61 10.87 -6.58
C VAL A 31 -20.47 10.02 -7.50
N ALA A 32 -21.78 10.27 -7.55
CA ALA A 32 -22.68 9.55 -8.45
C ALA A 32 -22.30 9.76 -9.93
N LYS A 33 -21.97 10.99 -10.32
CA LYS A 33 -21.49 11.31 -11.68
C LYS A 33 -20.18 10.60 -12.00
N TRP A 34 -19.27 10.50 -11.04
CA TRP A 34 -18.03 9.74 -11.22
C TRP A 34 -18.31 8.26 -11.43
N GLU A 35 -19.16 7.64 -10.60
CA GLU A 35 -19.53 6.22 -10.71
C GLU A 35 -20.23 5.89 -12.04
N ASN A 36 -21.04 6.82 -12.55
CA ASN A 36 -21.76 6.68 -13.82
C ASN A 36 -20.93 7.05 -15.07
N GLU A 37 -19.65 7.41 -14.90
CA GLU A 37 -18.77 7.90 -15.98
C GLU A 37 -19.24 9.21 -16.66
N GLU A 38 -20.16 9.95 -16.04
CA GLU A 38 -20.62 11.27 -16.51
C GLU A 38 -19.59 12.38 -16.24
N ALA A 39 -18.69 12.16 -15.28
CA ALA A 39 -17.58 13.05 -14.96
C ALA A 39 -16.37 12.26 -14.46
N HIS A 40 -15.21 12.91 -14.39
CA HIS A 40 -14.00 12.33 -13.82
C HIS A 40 -13.50 13.14 -12.63
N PRO A 41 -12.98 12.49 -11.58
CA PRO A 41 -12.27 13.18 -10.50
C PRO A 41 -11.01 13.85 -11.05
N ASP A 42 -10.67 15.02 -10.50
CA ASP A 42 -9.38 15.64 -10.76
C ASP A 42 -8.23 14.85 -10.11
N ILE A 43 -6.98 15.22 -10.43
CA ILE A 43 -5.79 14.52 -9.95
C ILE A 43 -5.68 14.49 -8.41
N TYR A 44 -6.15 15.53 -7.72
CA TYR A 44 -6.13 15.58 -6.26
C TYR A 44 -7.20 14.64 -5.68
N LYS A 45 -8.40 14.61 -6.26
CA LYS A 45 -9.45 13.65 -5.88
C LYS A 45 -9.05 12.22 -6.18
N CYS A 46 -8.37 11.95 -7.29
CA CYS A 46 -7.78 10.63 -7.59
C CYS A 46 -6.79 10.21 -6.50
N LYS A 47 -5.89 11.11 -6.08
CA LYS A 47 -4.93 10.83 -5.00
C LYS A 47 -5.66 10.51 -3.69
N ARG A 48 -6.68 11.28 -3.34
CA ARG A 48 -7.49 11.06 -2.12
C ARG A 48 -8.28 9.75 -2.19
N LEU A 49 -8.85 9.39 -3.33
CA LEU A 49 -9.51 8.10 -3.56
C LEU A 49 -8.54 6.94 -3.35
N ALA A 50 -7.33 7.05 -3.91
CA ALA A 50 -6.26 6.06 -3.74
C ALA A 50 -5.77 5.93 -2.28
N GLU A 51 -5.82 7.01 -1.50
CA GLU A 51 -5.56 6.97 -0.05
C GLU A 51 -6.71 6.28 0.71
N ILE A 52 -7.97 6.67 0.45
CA ILE A 52 -9.15 6.13 1.15
C ILE A 52 -9.31 4.63 0.92
N PHE A 53 -9.09 4.18 -0.31
CA PHE A 53 -9.24 2.78 -0.70
C PHE A 53 -7.95 1.97 -0.61
N GLU A 54 -6.87 2.56 -0.07
CA GLU A 54 -5.56 1.90 0.08
C GLU A 54 -5.03 1.24 -1.22
N VAL A 55 -5.32 1.85 -2.37
CA VAL A 55 -4.85 1.40 -3.70
C VAL A 55 -3.84 2.38 -4.28
N THR A 56 -3.07 1.95 -5.27
CA THR A 56 -2.24 2.86 -6.10
C THR A 56 -3.11 3.61 -7.12
N LEU A 57 -2.58 4.71 -7.68
CA LEU A 57 -3.26 5.44 -8.75
C LEU A 57 -3.41 4.57 -10.01
N ASP A 58 -2.41 3.75 -10.31
CA ASP A 58 -2.45 2.80 -11.43
C ASP A 58 -3.60 1.82 -11.25
N GLN A 59 -3.70 1.17 -10.09
CA GLN A 59 -4.82 0.28 -9.74
C GLN A 59 -6.19 0.99 -9.81
N LEU A 60 -6.27 2.26 -9.38
CA LEU A 60 -7.51 3.03 -9.48
C LEU A 60 -7.91 3.29 -10.95
N SER A 61 -6.94 3.34 -11.86
CA SER A 61 -7.15 3.67 -13.28
C SER A 61 -7.33 2.46 -14.21
N GLU A 62 -6.73 1.32 -13.86
CA GLU A 62 -6.79 0.07 -14.62
C GLU A 62 -8.16 -0.61 -14.51
N LYS A 63 -8.55 -1.45 -15.48
CA LYS A 63 -9.80 -2.21 -15.36
C LYS A 63 -9.66 -3.26 -14.26
N MET A 64 -10.45 -3.11 -13.19
CA MET A 64 -10.52 -4.11 -12.13
C MET A 64 -11.86 -4.84 -12.17
N THR A 65 -11.82 -6.16 -12.02
CA THR A 65 -12.99 -6.99 -11.74
C THR A 65 -13.25 -7.05 -10.24
N GLU A 66 -14.49 -7.35 -9.84
CA GLU A 66 -14.83 -7.55 -8.42
C GLU A 66 -13.96 -8.63 -7.76
N ALA A 67 -13.60 -9.67 -8.51
CA ALA A 67 -12.72 -10.75 -8.05
C ALA A 67 -11.28 -10.28 -7.77
N GLU A 68 -10.74 -9.39 -8.61
CA GLU A 68 -9.42 -8.78 -8.40
C GLU A 68 -9.44 -7.80 -7.22
N VAL A 69 -10.54 -7.05 -7.06
CA VAL A 69 -10.71 -6.12 -5.94
C VAL A 69 -10.78 -6.86 -4.60
N GLU A 70 -11.40 -8.04 -4.55
CA GLU A 70 -11.42 -8.88 -3.34
C GLU A 70 -10.02 -9.37 -2.95
N GLN A 71 -9.14 -9.60 -3.92
CA GLN A 71 -7.75 -10.01 -3.71
C GLN A 71 -6.77 -8.85 -3.50
N LEU A 72 -7.24 -7.59 -3.52
CA LEU A 72 -6.38 -6.45 -3.18
C LEU A 72 -5.96 -6.55 -1.72
N GLY A 73 -4.70 -6.92 -1.52
CA GLY A 73 -4.00 -6.79 -0.25
C GLY A 73 -3.78 -5.31 0.12
N PRO A 74 -3.40 -5.03 1.39
CA PRO A 74 -3.09 -3.67 1.83
C PRO A 74 -2.05 -3.02 0.91
N LYS A 75 -2.15 -1.70 0.72
CA LYS A 75 -1.21 -0.91 -0.10
C LYS A 75 0.25 -1.32 0.17
N GLY A 76 0.95 -1.76 -0.88
CA GLY A 76 2.37 -2.16 -0.79
C GLY A 76 2.63 -3.57 -0.25
N LYS A 77 1.62 -4.37 0.10
CA LYS A 77 1.80 -5.77 0.50
C LYS A 77 1.51 -6.70 -0.68
N GLN A 78 2.56 -7.29 -1.23
CA GLN A 78 2.45 -8.29 -2.28
C GLN A 78 2.62 -9.71 -1.71
N PHE A 79 1.77 -10.63 -2.18
CA PHE A 79 1.87 -12.04 -1.86
C PHE A 79 2.79 -12.75 -2.86
N PHE A 80 3.92 -13.28 -2.37
CA PHE A 80 4.91 -13.96 -3.22
C PHE A 80 4.79 -15.49 -3.20
N GLY A 81 3.74 -16.03 -2.57
CA GLY A 81 3.51 -17.47 -2.40
C GLY A 81 3.70 -17.96 -0.95
N VAL A 82 3.35 -19.22 -0.72
CA VAL A 82 3.64 -19.92 0.53
C VAL A 82 4.95 -20.68 0.37
N VAL A 83 5.84 -20.57 1.35
CA VAL A 83 7.13 -21.27 1.36
C VAL A 83 7.21 -22.17 2.61
N LYS A 84 7.83 -23.33 2.47
CA LYS A 84 8.07 -24.25 3.59
C LYS A 84 9.42 -23.96 4.22
N VAL A 85 9.49 -24.13 5.54
CA VAL A 85 10.74 -24.06 6.29
C VAL A 85 11.47 -25.41 6.16
N GLY A 86 12.72 -25.39 5.74
CA GLY A 86 13.57 -26.58 5.67
C GLY A 86 14.12 -27.02 7.02
N GLU A 87 14.83 -28.16 7.05
CA GLU A 87 15.31 -28.82 8.28
C GLU A 87 16.20 -27.96 9.18
N ARG A 88 16.86 -26.94 8.62
CA ARG A 88 17.74 -26.01 9.36
C ARG A 88 17.13 -24.62 9.54
N GLY A 89 15.80 -24.50 9.50
CA GLY A 89 15.13 -23.20 9.53
C GLY A 89 15.30 -22.38 8.25
N GLN A 90 15.76 -23.00 7.16
CA GLN A 90 16.00 -22.31 5.90
C GLN A 90 14.68 -21.97 5.22
N ILE A 91 14.54 -20.71 4.82
CA ILE A 91 13.40 -20.21 4.06
C ILE A 91 13.91 -19.80 2.68
N VAL A 92 13.27 -20.31 1.62
CA VAL A 92 13.59 -19.92 0.25
C VAL A 92 12.78 -18.68 -0.11
N ILE A 93 13.45 -17.58 -0.45
CA ILE A 93 12.77 -16.38 -0.96
C ILE A 93 12.33 -16.65 -2.41
N PRO A 94 11.03 -16.55 -2.75
CA PRO A 94 10.53 -16.77 -4.10
C PRO A 94 11.26 -15.92 -5.13
N LYS A 95 11.44 -16.45 -6.35
CA LYS A 95 12.18 -15.77 -7.44
C LYS A 95 11.64 -14.36 -7.70
N HIS A 96 10.32 -14.20 -7.74
CA HIS A 96 9.69 -12.91 -7.99
C HIS A 96 10.00 -11.87 -6.90
N ALA A 97 10.00 -12.28 -5.61
CA ALA A 97 10.41 -11.42 -4.51
C ALA A 97 11.89 -11.03 -4.64
N ARG A 98 12.77 -11.98 -5.00
CA ARG A 98 14.20 -11.69 -5.20
C ARG A 98 14.44 -10.68 -6.31
N GLU A 99 13.72 -10.77 -7.42
CA GLU A 99 13.83 -9.81 -8.53
C GLU A 99 13.32 -8.43 -8.12
N MET A 100 12.15 -8.36 -7.50
CA MET A 100 11.54 -7.09 -7.08
C MET A 100 12.36 -6.35 -6.03
N TYR A 101 12.87 -7.06 -5.01
CA TYR A 101 13.67 -6.48 -3.94
C TYR A 101 15.18 -6.53 -4.21
N GLN A 102 15.58 -6.95 -5.41
CA GLN A 102 16.98 -7.08 -5.84
C GLN A 102 17.83 -7.86 -4.82
N ILE A 103 17.30 -8.98 -4.31
CA ILE A 103 17.97 -9.85 -3.34
C ILE A 103 18.83 -10.86 -4.08
N GLN A 104 20.14 -10.80 -3.84
CA GLN A 104 21.13 -11.65 -4.49
C GLN A 104 21.88 -12.52 -3.47
N ALA A 105 22.56 -13.56 -3.96
CA ALA A 105 23.41 -14.39 -3.11
C ALA A 105 24.57 -13.54 -2.55
N GLY A 106 24.75 -13.57 -1.23
CA GLY A 106 25.73 -12.74 -0.53
C GLY A 106 25.14 -11.48 0.13
N ASP A 107 23.90 -11.11 -0.21
CA ASP A 107 23.21 -10.02 0.47
C ASP A 107 23.01 -10.32 1.95
N LYS A 108 23.22 -9.30 2.79
CA LYS A 108 22.95 -9.36 4.23
C LYS A 108 21.55 -8.85 4.49
N LEU A 109 20.72 -9.68 5.12
CA LEU A 109 19.38 -9.32 5.54
C LEU A 109 19.33 -9.20 7.07
N VAL A 110 18.66 -8.15 7.55
CA VAL A 110 18.28 -7.98 8.95
C VAL A 110 16.95 -8.71 9.17
N VAL A 111 16.91 -9.53 10.21
CA VAL A 111 15.69 -10.25 10.64
C VAL A 111 15.17 -9.57 11.90
N LEU A 112 13.96 -9.03 11.85
CA LEU A 112 13.28 -8.42 12.98
C LEU A 112 12.09 -9.29 13.38
N GLY A 113 11.74 -9.30 14.67
CA GLY A 113 10.56 -9.98 15.19
C GLY A 113 9.82 -9.06 16.17
N GLU A 114 8.49 -9.16 16.17
CA GLU A 114 7.64 -8.47 17.14
C GLU A 114 6.75 -9.49 17.84
N ASP A 115 6.79 -9.51 19.18
CA ASP A 115 6.07 -10.49 19.99
C ASP A 115 4.55 -10.41 19.81
N ALA A 116 4.03 -9.20 19.58
CA ALA A 116 2.60 -8.95 19.42
C ALA A 116 2.03 -9.53 18.11
N THR A 117 2.79 -9.48 17.01
CA THR A 117 2.33 -9.93 15.69
C THR A 117 2.70 -11.38 15.41
N LYS A 118 3.61 -11.98 16.22
CA LYS A 118 4.19 -13.31 15.99
C LYS A 118 4.76 -13.46 14.58
N GLY A 119 5.20 -12.35 14.00
CA GLY A 119 5.74 -12.26 12.64
C GLY A 119 7.23 -11.96 12.64
N ILE A 120 7.88 -12.29 11.53
CA ILE A 120 9.25 -11.86 11.24
C ILE A 120 9.24 -10.93 10.03
N ALA A 121 10.05 -9.87 10.08
CA ALA A 121 10.30 -8.97 8.97
C ALA A 121 11.75 -9.14 8.48
N LEU A 122 11.94 -9.08 7.16
CA LEU A 122 13.24 -9.17 6.50
C LEU A 122 13.52 -7.86 5.77
N LEU A 123 14.67 -7.26 6.04
CA LEU A 123 15.11 -6.00 5.42
C LEU A 123 16.54 -6.12 4.89
N LYS A 124 16.87 -5.48 3.78
CA LYS A 124 18.27 -5.38 3.32
C LYS A 124 19.06 -4.47 4.24
N SER A 125 20.29 -4.88 4.58
CA SER A 125 21.15 -4.11 5.49
C SER A 125 21.49 -2.72 4.96
N ASP A 126 21.64 -2.57 3.65
CA ASP A 126 21.97 -1.28 3.03
C ASP A 126 20.82 -0.26 3.18
N GLY A 127 19.57 -0.72 2.99
CA GLY A 127 18.39 0.12 3.19
C GLY A 127 18.10 0.45 4.67
N PHE A 128 18.58 -0.39 5.60
CA PHE A 128 18.48 -0.11 7.03
C PHE A 128 19.38 1.06 7.46
N LEU A 129 20.61 1.13 6.94
CA LEU A 129 21.52 2.25 7.23
C LEU A 129 20.95 3.58 6.74
N GLU A 130 20.40 3.61 5.53
CA GLU A 130 19.73 4.82 5.01
C GLU A 130 18.55 5.26 5.86
N LEU A 131 17.76 4.31 6.39
CA LEU A 131 16.63 4.61 7.26
C LEU A 131 17.10 5.13 8.63
N ALA A 132 18.11 4.49 9.22
CA ALA A 132 18.70 4.90 10.49
C ALA A 132 19.31 6.30 10.40
N ASP A 133 20.00 6.61 9.30
CA ASP A 133 20.56 7.93 9.04
C ASP A 133 19.45 8.97 8.91
N LYS A 134 18.36 8.67 8.20
CA LYS A 134 17.21 9.58 8.07
C LYS A 134 16.52 9.86 9.40
N ILE A 135 16.32 8.84 10.24
CA ILE A 135 15.72 8.99 11.59
C ILE A 135 16.64 9.86 12.47
N ARG A 136 17.93 9.55 12.49
CA ARG A 136 18.92 10.33 13.26
C ARG A 136 19.00 11.79 12.79
N SER A 137 18.85 12.03 11.50
CA SER A 137 18.87 13.39 10.92
C SER A 137 17.61 14.19 11.25
N SER A 138 16.47 13.53 11.48
CA SER A 138 15.21 14.20 11.81
C SER A 138 15.08 14.50 13.31
N GLU A 139 15.72 13.70 14.19
CA GLU A 139 15.83 14.01 15.62
C GLU A 139 16.76 15.20 15.93
N LEU A 140 17.63 15.60 15.00
CA LEU A 140 18.52 16.76 15.15
C LEU A 140 17.86 18.10 14.77
N SER A 141 16.70 18.11 14.11
CA SER A 141 16.00 19.34 13.69
C SER A 141 14.93 19.84 14.67
N GLU A 142 14.60 19.08 15.72
CA GLU A 142 13.61 19.49 16.74
C GLU A 142 14.24 20.15 17.98
N GLY A 143 15.57 20.37 17.99
CA GLY A 143 16.32 20.87 19.16
C GLY A 143 16.67 22.37 19.20
N ASP A 144 16.51 23.12 18.10
CA ASP A 144 17.02 24.50 17.96
C ASP A 144 15.91 25.56 17.77
N GLU A 145 14.80 25.46 18.52
CA GLU A 145 13.81 26.56 18.63
C GLU A 145 13.37 26.79 20.08
N PHE A 146 14.30 27.06 21.01
CA PHE A 146 14.02 27.87 22.21
C PHE A 146 15.33 28.48 22.74
N ASP A 147 15.65 29.70 22.32
CA ASP A 147 16.30 30.73 23.15
C ASP A 147 15.90 32.13 22.66
#